data_AF-A0A3B9C1C6-F1
#
_entry.id   AF-A0A3B9C1C6-F1
#
_cell.length_a   1.000
_cell.length_b   1.000
_cell.length_c   1.000
_cell.angle_alpha   90.00
_cell.angle_beta   90.00
_cell.angle_gamma   90.00
#
_symmetry.space_group_name_H-M   'P 1'
#
loop_
_entity.id
_entity.type
_entity.pdbx_description
1 polymer ?
#
loop_
_entity_poly.entity_id
_entity_poly.type
_entity_poly.pdbx_seq_one_letter_code
_entity_poly.pdbx_strand_id
1 'polypeptide(L)'
;TGEQSDATRTTIHDLINTIIIGFLLVTVILMFFMGTTNALFVALSVPLSCAIAFLVLPALGFTLNMIVLFSFLLALGIVVDDAIVV
;
A
#
# COMPACT_ATOMS: atom_id res chain seq x y z
N THR A 1 10.18 -28.28 -16.74
CA THR A 1 10.62 -26.90 -16.39
C THR A 1 9.82 -25.81 -17.09
N GLY A 2 9.10 -26.05 -18.19
CA GLY A 2 8.18 -25.06 -18.80
C GLY A 2 6.88 -24.83 -18.01
N GLU A 3 6.24 -25.91 -17.54
CA GLU A 3 4.95 -25.86 -16.81
C GLU A 3 4.95 -24.97 -15.55
N GLN A 4 6.08 -24.93 -14.81
CA GLN A 4 6.19 -24.09 -13.60
C GLN A 4 6.35 -22.61 -13.95
N SER A 5 6.96 -22.29 -15.11
CA SER A 5 7.07 -20.93 -15.61
C SER A 5 5.71 -20.41 -16.09
N ASP A 6 4.91 -21.22 -16.78
CA ASP A 6 3.58 -20.84 -17.23
C ASP A 6 2.60 -20.69 -16.05
N ALA A 7 2.63 -21.61 -15.07
CA ALA A 7 1.87 -21.46 -13.84
C ALA A 7 2.27 -20.20 -13.06
N THR A 8 3.58 -19.90 -12.95
CA THR A 8 4.06 -18.67 -12.31
C THR A 8 3.59 -17.43 -13.05
N ARG A 9 3.62 -17.42 -14.40
CA ARG A 9 3.14 -16.29 -15.20
C ARG A 9 1.65 -16.06 -15.00
N THR A 10 0.83 -17.11 -14.96
CA THR A 10 -0.61 -17.00 -14.71
C THR A 10 -0.88 -16.50 -13.29
N THR A 11 -0.21 -17.04 -12.28
CA THR A 11 -0.36 -16.55 -10.89
C THR A 11 0.06 -15.08 -10.76
N ILE A 12 1.15 -14.66 -11.41
CA ILE A 12 1.56 -13.24 -11.42
C ILE A 12 0.53 -12.37 -12.13
N HIS A 13 -0.06 -12.85 -13.22
CA HIS A 13 -1.10 -12.12 -13.95
C HIS A 13 -2.36 -11.93 -13.11
N ASP A 14 -2.81 -12.98 -12.43
CA ASP A 14 -3.94 -12.93 -11.50
C ASP A 14 -3.65 -11.98 -10.33
N LEU A 15 -2.44 -12.04 -9.78
CA LEU A 15 -2.02 -11.21 -8.66
C LEU A 15 -1.98 -9.73 -9.03
N ILE A 16 -1.45 -9.39 -10.21
CA ILE A 16 -1.47 -8.02 -10.75
C ILE A 16 -2.93 -7.56 -10.96
N ASN A 17 -3.77 -8.40 -11.53
CA ASN A 17 -5.18 -8.08 -11.76
C ASN A 17 -5.92 -7.79 -10.44
N THR A 18 -5.72 -8.62 -9.41
CA THR A 18 -6.29 -8.40 -8.08
C THR A 18 -5.78 -7.11 -7.44
N ILE A 19 -4.48 -6.80 -7.55
CA ILE A 19 -3.91 -5.54 -7.03
C ILE A 19 -4.54 -4.33 -7.72
N ILE A 20 -4.68 -4.36 -9.05
CA ILE A 20 -5.27 -3.25 -9.82
C ILE A 20 -6.74 -3.03 -9.42
N ILE A 21 -7.53 -4.11 -9.35
CA ILE A 21 -8.95 -4.02 -8.96
C ILE A 21 -9.06 -3.52 -7.51
N GLY A 22 -8.24 -4.03 -6.60
CA GLY A 22 -8.21 -3.58 -5.20
C GLY A 22 -7.84 -2.11 -5.07
N PHE A 23 -6.82 -1.66 -5.79
CA PHE A 23 -6.40 -0.25 -5.81
C PHE A 23 -7.50 0.67 -6.35
N LEU A 24 -8.17 0.28 -7.44
CA LEU A 24 -9.27 1.04 -8.01
C LEU A 24 -10.46 1.13 -7.04
N LEU A 25 -10.82 0.02 -6.39
CA LEU A 25 -11.92 -0.05 -5.42
C LEU A 25 -11.64 0.84 -4.20
N VAL A 26 -10.42 0.78 -3.65
CA VAL A 26 -9.99 1.67 -2.55
C VAL A 26 -10.06 3.14 -2.99
N THR A 27 -9.56 3.47 -4.18
CA THR A 27 -9.59 4.84 -4.72
C THR A 27 -11.02 5.36 -4.86
N VAL A 28 -11.96 4.53 -5.35
CA VAL A 28 -13.37 4.91 -5.51
C VAL A 28 -14.06 5.12 -4.16
N ILE A 29 -13.81 4.26 -3.18
CA ILE A 29 -14.39 4.42 -1.82
C ILE A 29 -13.88 5.71 -1.17
N LEU A 30 -12.59 5.99 -1.27
CA LEU A 30 -12.00 7.24 -0.77
C LEU A 30 -12.58 8.45 -1.51
N MET A 31 -12.75 8.37 -2.85
CA MET A 31 -13.33 9.43 -3.67
C MET A 31 -14.76 9.78 -3.26
N PHE A 32 -15.56 8.79 -2.84
CA PHE A 32 -16.94 9.00 -2.41
C PHE A 32 -17.05 9.63 -1.01
N PHE A 33 -16.12 9.31 -0.10
CA PHE A 33 -16.11 9.86 1.26
C PHE A 33 -15.50 11.26 1.35
N MET A 34 -14.62 11.63 0.41
CA MET A 34 -13.67 12.71 0.61
C MET A 34 -13.65 13.79 -0.51
N GLY A 35 -14.23 13.48 -1.68
CA GLY A 35 -14.18 14.35 -2.87
C GLY A 35 -13.06 13.98 -3.85
N THR A 36 -13.24 14.33 -5.12
CA THR A 36 -12.45 13.84 -6.27
C THR A 36 -10.97 14.24 -6.24
N THR A 37 -10.65 15.41 -5.68
CA THR A 37 -9.28 15.92 -5.64
C THR A 37 -8.46 15.27 -4.55
N ASN A 38 -9.03 15.08 -3.35
CA ASN A 38 -8.25 14.70 -2.17
C ASN A 38 -8.02 13.18 -2.14
N ALA A 39 -9.00 12.40 -2.61
CA ALA A 39 -8.91 10.94 -2.63
C ALA A 39 -7.76 10.37 -3.49
N LEU A 40 -7.42 11.01 -4.62
CA LEU A 40 -6.30 10.56 -5.46
C LEU A 40 -4.95 10.76 -4.76
N PHE A 41 -4.79 11.85 -4.02
CA PHE A 41 -3.57 12.10 -3.24
C PHE A 41 -3.44 11.10 -2.09
N VAL A 42 -4.53 10.80 -1.37
CA VAL A 42 -4.52 9.79 -0.30
C VAL A 42 -4.24 8.40 -0.84
N ALA A 43 -4.90 8.00 -1.93
CA ALA A 43 -4.75 6.67 -2.53
C ALA A 43 -3.31 6.36 -2.96
N LEU A 44 -2.55 7.37 -3.39
CA LEU A 44 -1.13 7.23 -3.73
C LEU A 44 -0.20 7.38 -2.51
N SER A 45 -0.55 8.24 -1.55
CA SER A 45 0.28 8.51 -0.37
C SER A 45 0.43 7.30 0.55
N VAL A 46 -0.65 6.53 0.76
CA VAL A 46 -0.63 5.33 1.63
C VAL A 46 0.36 4.25 1.16
N PRO A 47 0.29 3.74 -0.09
CA PRO A 47 1.24 2.74 -0.56
C PRO A 47 2.67 3.28 -0.68
N LEU A 48 2.84 4.56 -1.03
CA LEU A 48 4.16 5.19 -1.12
C LEU A 48 4.84 5.28 0.26
N SER A 49 4.11 5.72 1.29
CA SER A 49 4.60 5.79 2.67
C SER A 49 5.01 4.42 3.20
N CYS A 50 4.20 3.40 2.91
CA CYS A 50 4.48 2.01 3.28
C CYS A 50 5.75 1.47 2.60
N ALA A 51 5.91 1.73 1.30
CA ALA A 51 7.09 1.35 0.53
C ALA A 51 8.38 2.04 1.04
N ILE A 52 8.29 3.35 1.33
CA ILE A 52 9.42 4.12 1.88
C ILE A 52 9.80 3.57 3.26
N ALA A 53 8.83 3.31 4.14
CA ALA A 53 9.11 2.77 5.46
C ALA A 53 9.84 1.42 5.39
N PHE A 54 9.39 0.51 4.52
CA PHE A 54 10.04 -0.79 4.33
C PHE A 54 11.42 -0.70 3.66
N LEU A 55 11.72 0.38 2.95
CA LEU A 55 13.03 0.62 2.36
C LEU A 55 14.00 1.28 3.36
N VAL A 56 13.52 2.21 4.18
CA VAL A 56 14.32 2.99 5.14
C VAL A 56 14.62 2.21 6.43
N LEU A 57 13.66 1.45 6.96
CA LEU A 57 13.86 0.64 8.19
C LEU A 57 15.06 -0.32 8.09
N PRO A 58 15.21 -1.15 7.05
CA PRO A 58 16.38 -2.01 6.90
C PRO A 58 17.65 -1.22 6.55
N ALA A 59 17.54 -0.07 5.87
CA ALA A 59 18.69 0.80 5.61
C ALA A 59 19.29 1.39 6.90
N LEU A 60 18.46 1.60 7.93
CA LEU A 60 18.88 2.01 9.28
C LEU A 60 19.31 0.84 10.18
N GLY A 61 19.29 -0.40 9.67
CA GLY A 61 19.65 -1.60 10.43
C GLY A 61 18.58 -2.09 11.40
N PHE A 62 17.34 -1.59 11.31
CA PHE A 62 16.23 -2.08 12.11
C PHE A 62 15.62 -3.35 11.48
N THR A 63 15.33 -4.33 12.33
CA THR A 63 14.61 -5.54 11.94
C THR A 63 13.10 -5.33 12.10
N LEU A 64 12.32 -5.95 11.21
CA LEU A 64 10.86 -5.91 11.30
C LEU A 64 10.37 -6.85 12.40
N ASN A 65 10.34 -6.34 13.62
CA ASN A 65 9.77 -7.01 14.79
C ASN A 65 8.36 -6.46 15.08
N MET A 66 7.60 -7.17 15.90
CA MET A 66 6.25 -6.82 16.33
C MET A 66 6.15 -5.37 16.85
N ILE A 67 7.13 -4.89 17.61
CA ILE A 67 7.15 -3.49 18.12
C ILE A 67 7.28 -2.48 16.97
N VAL A 68 8.13 -2.77 15.97
CA VAL A 68 8.34 -1.92 14.80
C VAL A 68 7.08 -1.88 13.94
N LEU A 69 6.45 -3.04 13.71
CA LEU A 69 5.18 -3.11 12.98
C LEU A 69 4.05 -2.37 13.70
N PHE A 70 4.00 -2.41 15.04
CA PHE A 70 3.02 -1.67 15.82
C PHE A 70 3.24 -0.16 15.73
N SER A 71 4.50 0.28 15.85
CA SER A 71 4.88 1.68 15.70
C SER A 71 4.60 2.19 14.27
N PHE A 72 4.84 1.35 13.27
CA PHE A 72 4.51 1.62 11.88
C PHE A 72 2.99 1.77 11.67
N LEU A 73 2.17 0.91 12.29
CA LEU A 73 0.71 1.03 12.26
C LEU A 73 0.21 2.34 12.87
N LEU A 74 0.75 2.74 14.03
CA LEU A 74 0.41 4.03 14.65
C LEU A 74 0.83 5.21 13.80
N ALA A 75 2.05 5.19 13.25
CA ALA A 75 2.55 6.23 12.36
C ALA A 75 1.72 6.34 11.07
N LEU A 76 1.35 5.21 10.48
CA LEU A 76 0.49 5.14 9.31
C LEU A 76 -0.89 5.74 9.63
N GLY A 77 -1.45 5.46 10.81
CA GLY A 77 -2.70 6.06 11.26
C GLY A 77 -2.66 7.58 11.28
N ILE A 78 -1.58 8.18 11.78
CA ILE A 78 -1.41 9.65 11.82
C ILE A 78 -1.22 10.22 10.40
N VAL A 79 -0.42 9.56 9.56
CA VAL A 79 -0.19 9.99 8.16
C VAL A 79 -1.48 9.93 7.34
N VAL A 80 -2.30 8.90 7.56
CA VAL A 80 -3.61 8.77 6.90
C VAL A 80 -4.59 9.82 7.41
N ASP A 81 -4.60 10.11 8.71
CA ASP A 81 -5.47 11.13 9.30
C ASP A 81 -5.15 12.53 8.75
N ASP A 82 -3.86 12.90 8.68
CA ASP A 82 -3.42 14.17 8.08
C ASP A 82 -3.72 14.22 6.57
N ALA A 83 -3.50 13.11 5.86
CA ALA A 83 -3.87 12.99 4.46
C ALA A 83 -5.40 13.08 4.26
N ILE A 84 -6.21 12.73 5.28
CA ILE A 84 -7.67 12.82 5.27
C ILE A 84 -8.17 14.25 5.63
N VAL A 85 -7.44 15.03 6.41
CA VAL A 85 -7.92 16.32 6.98
C VAL A 85 -7.43 17.55 6.20
N VAL A 86 -7.22 17.43 4.88
CA VAL A 86 -6.89 18.56 3.98
C VAL A 86 -8.04 18.95 3.05
#